data_AF-A0A8C7Y9R5-F1
#
_entry.id   AF-A0A8C7Y9R5-F1
#
_cell.length_a   1.000
_cell.length_b   1.000
_cell.length_c   1.000
_cell.angle_alpha   90.00
_cell.angle_beta   90.00
_cell.angle_gamma   90.00
#
_symmetry.space_group_name_H-M   'P 1'
#
loop_
_entity.id
_entity.type
_entity.pdbx_description
1 polymer ?
#
loop_
_entity_poly.entity_id
_entity_poly.type
_entity_poly.pdbx_seq_one_letter_code
_entity_poly.pdbx_strand_id
1 'polypeptide(L)' 'LPKRVWTCVLLVHVQVSCPGVHRPAKEDVYLSVFVTGQYHQSECLPAVFPLLFQEKMTFEKVRRKSVCP' A
#
# COMPACT_ATOMS: atom_id res chain seq x y z
N LEU A 1 30.28 8.48 3.37
CA LEU A 1 30.18 7.20 2.63
C LEU A 1 28.81 7.09 1.95
N PRO A 2 28.71 6.66 0.68
CA PRO A 2 27.44 6.58 -0.02
C PRO A 2 26.55 5.48 0.61
N LYS A 3 25.37 5.88 1.09
CA LYS A 3 24.34 4.94 1.58
C LYS A 3 23.81 4.17 0.37
N ARG A 4 23.95 2.83 0.37
CA ARG A 4 23.29 1.99 -0.64
C ARG A 4 21.81 1.87 -0.25
N VAL A 5 20.94 2.54 -1.01
CA VAL A 5 19.48 2.48 -0.86
C VAL A 5 18.95 1.44 -1.86
N TRP A 6 18.05 0.58 -1.40
CA TRP A 6 17.29 -0.30 -2.27
C TRP A 6 15.89 0.25 -2.43
N THR A 7 15.45 0.41 -3.66
CA THR A 7 14.08 0.84 -3.97
C THR A 7 13.27 -0.38 -4.39
N CYS A 8 12.15 -0.61 -3.72
CA CYS A 8 11.15 -1.61 -4.07
C CYS A 8 9.92 -0.87 -4.57
N VAL A 9 9.48 -1.19 -5.78
CA VAL A 9 8.26 -0.64 -6.36
C VAL A 9 7.21 -1.74 -6.36
N LEU A 10 6.08 -1.49 -5.71
CA LEU A 10 4.94 -2.37 -5.71
C LEU A 10 3.85 -1.79 -6.62
N LEU A 11 3.42 -2.60 -7.58
CA LEU A 11 2.27 -2.32 -8.43
C LEU A 11 1.09 -3.15 -7.91
N VAL A 12 0.04 -2.48 -7.47
CA VAL A 12 -1.17 -3.13 -6.93
C VAL A 12 -2.31 -2.92 -7.89
N HIS A 13 -2.84 -4.02 -8.43
CA HIS A 13 -4.09 -4.06 -9.19
C HIS A 13 -5.06 -5.02 -8.48
N VAL A 14 -5.98 -4.47 -7.69
CA VAL A 14 -6.96 -5.25 -6.93
C VAL A 14 -8.36 -4.73 -7.19
N GLN A 15 -9.28 -5.64 -7.47
CA GLN A 15 -10.71 -5.36 -7.54
C GLN A 15 -11.40 -6.03 -6.35
N VAL A 16 -12.09 -5.24 -5.53
CA VAL A 16 -12.88 -5.72 -4.40
C VAL A 16 -14.35 -5.62 -4.78
N SER A 17 -15.09 -6.72 -4.66
CA SER A 17 -16.52 -6.78 -4.96
C SER A 17 -17.29 -7.27 -3.74
N CYS A 18 -18.44 -6.67 -3.45
CA CYS A 18 -19.33 -7.08 -2.35
C CYS A 18 -20.77 -7.23 -2.87
N PRO A 19 -21.18 -8.43 -3.29
CA PRO A 19 -22.55 -8.67 -3.76
C PRO A 19 -23.55 -8.58 -2.60
N GLY A 20 -24.68 -7.91 -2.81
CA GLY A 20 -25.79 -7.86 -1.84
C GLY A 20 -25.69 -6.79 -0.75
N VAL A 21 -24.67 -5.91 -0.79
CA VAL A 21 -24.51 -4.82 0.19
C VAL A 21 -25.01 -3.49 -0.40
N HIS A 22 -26.12 -3.00 0.16
CA HIS A 22 -26.55 -1.59 0.08
C HIS A 22 -26.19 -0.93 1.43
N ARG A 23 -24.90 -0.85 1.74
CA ARG A 23 -24.47 -0.01 2.87
C ARG A 23 -24.57 1.43 2.41
N PRO A 24 -25.23 2.34 3.17
CA PRO A 24 -25.07 3.76 2.91
C PRO A 24 -23.56 4.03 2.94
N ALA A 25 -23.04 4.79 1.97
CA ALA A 25 -21.62 5.07 1.75
C ALA A 25 -20.98 5.91 2.88
N LYS A 26 -21.16 5.46 4.13
CA LYS A 26 -20.74 6.12 5.37
C LYS A 26 -19.32 5.75 5.77
N GLU A 27 -18.75 4.70 5.18
CA GLU A 27 -17.41 4.22 5.49
C GLU A 27 -16.56 4.30 4.22
N ASP A 28 -15.41 4.95 4.32
CA ASP A 28 -14.40 4.93 3.26
C ASP A 28 -13.48 3.72 3.44
N VAL A 29 -13.05 3.14 2.32
CA VAL A 29 -12.16 1.99 2.23
C VAL A 29 -10.82 2.46 1.67
N TYR A 30 -9.72 1.92 2.20
CA TYR A 30 -8.38 2.18 1.69
C TYR A 30 -7.55 0.90 1.70
N LEU A 31 -6.46 0.89 0.94
CA LEU A 31 -5.45 -0.17 0.96
C LEU A 31 -4.27 0.27 1.82
N SER A 32 -3.91 -0.56 2.80
CA SER A 32 -2.67 -0.40 3.56
C SER A 32 -1.67 -1.50 3.21
N VAL A 33 -0.42 -1.13 2.95
CA VAL A 33 0.64 -2.05 2.56
C VAL A 33 1.87 -1.83 3.43
N PHE A 34 2.44 -2.92 3.94
CA PHE A 34 3.68 -2.90 4.70
C PHE A 34 4.76 -3.73 4.00
N VAL A 35 5.83 -3.08 3.55
CA VAL A 35 6.97 -3.72 2.89
C VAL A 35 8.25 -3.22 3.54
N THR A 36 9.18 -4.14 3.80
CA THR A 36 10.55 -3.85 4.28
C THR A 36 10.69 -2.96 5.53
N GLY A 37 9.64 -2.81 6.35
CA GLY A 37 9.64 -1.94 7.53
C GLY A 37 8.97 -0.58 7.31
N GLN A 38 8.41 -0.35 6.12
CA GLN A 38 7.73 0.87 5.73
C GLN A 38 6.25 0.60 5.45
N TYR A 39 5.41 1.53 5.89
CA TYR A 39 3.96 1.50 5.72
C TYR A 39 3.53 2.53 4.68
N HIS A 40 2.67 2.12 3.76
CA HIS A 40 2.01 3.01 2.80
C HIS A 40 0.50 2.77 2.82
N GLN A 41 -0.26 3.83 2.59
CA GLN A 41 -1.71 3.79 2.50
C GLN A 41 -2.15 4.43 1.19
N SER A 42 -3.16 3.88 0.53
CA SER A 42 -3.85 4.53 -0.58
C SER A 42 -4.72 5.68 -0.07
N GLU A 43 -5.27 6.44 -1.02
CA GLU A 43 -6.39 7.33 -0.71
C GLU A 43 -7.60 6.55 -0.20
N CYS A 44 -8.43 7.24 0.58
CA CYS A 44 -9.72 6.74 1.02
C CYS A 44 -10.72 6.84 -0.14
N LEU A 45 -11.38 5.72 -0.45
CA LEU A 45 -12.41 5.64 -1.48
C LEU A 45 -13.76 5.36 -0.80
N PRO A 46 -14.87 5.98 -1.24
CA PRO A 46 -16.18 5.63 -0.70
C PRO A 46 -16.47 4.15 -0.98
N ALA A 47 -17.11 3.43 -0.05
CA ALA A 47 -17.45 2.00 -0.17
C ALA A 47 -18.53 1.67 -1.23
N VAL A 48 -18.35 2.17 -2.46
CA VAL A 48 -19.18 1.92 -3.63
C VAL A 48 -18.50 0.83 -4.44
N PHE A 49 -19.09 -0.37 -4.42
CA PHE A 49 -18.50 -1.55 -5.05
C PHE A 49 -18.94 -1.68 -6.52
N PRO A 50 -18.08 -2.25 -7.39
CA PRO A 50 -16.75 -2.78 -7.10
C PRO A 50 -15.70 -1.67 -6.91
N LEU A 51 -14.84 -1.81 -5.89
CA LEU A 51 -13.70 -0.91 -5.67
C LEU A 51 -12.52 -1.39 -6.50
N LEU A 52 -11.85 -0.45 -7.15
CA LEU A 52 -10.66 -0.71 -7.94
C LEU A 52 -9.47 0.06 -7.36
N PHE A 53 -8.45 -0.66 -6.90
CA PHE A 53 -7.17 -0.09 -6.51
C PHE A 53 -6.15 -0.32 -7.62
N GLN A 54 -5.65 0.78 -8.20
CA GLN A 54 -4.57 0.80 -9.19
C GLN A 54 -3.43 1.68 -8.68
N GLU A 55 -2.66 1.13 -7.74
CA GLU A 55 -1.68 1.89 -6.97
C GLU A 55 -0.24 1.52 -7.36
N LYS A 56 0.63 2.52 -7.39
CA LYS A 56 2.08 2.33 -7.47
C LYS A 56 2.72 2.88 -6.21
N MET A 57 3.16 1.98 -5.33
CA MET A 57 3.81 2.34 -4.06
C MET A 57 5.32 2.11 -4.15
N THR A 58 6.10 3.05 -3.61
CA THR A 58 7.57 2.98 -3.63
C THR A 58 8.10 2.92 -2.21
N PHE A 59 8.85 1.87 -1.90
CA PHE A 59 9.45 1.61 -0.59
C PHE A 59 10.97 1.67 -0.71
N GLU A 60 11.62 2.39 0.19
CA GLU A 60 13.08 2.52 0.27
C GLU A 60 13.65 1.81 1.49
N LYS A 61 14.55 0.85 1.28
CA LYS A 61 15.33 0.25 2.36
C LYS A 61 16.76 0.77 2.35
N VAL A 62 17.08 1.59 3.35
CA VAL A 62 18.47 1.97 3.61
C VAL A 62 19.16 0.81 4.32
N ARG A 63 20.16 0.19 3.68
CA ARG A 63 21.02 -0.75 4.41
C ARG A 63 21.87 0.03 5.40
N ARG A 64 21.60 -0.14 6.69
CA ARG A 64 22.61 0.14 7.71
C ARG A 64 23.73 -0.87 7.48
N LYS A 65 24.98 -0.42 7.36
CA LYS A 65 26.10 -1.35 7.50
C LYS A 65 25.92 -1.99 8.88
N SER A 66 25.70 -3.29 8.94
CA SER A 66 25.92 -4.03 10.17
C SER A 66 27.39 -3.79 10.52
N VAL A 67 27.64 -3.11 11.64
CA VAL A 67 28.95 -3.20 12.27
C VAL A 67 29.02 -4.65 12.74
N CYS A 68 29.88 -5.44 12.14
CA CYS A 68 30.21 -6.76 12.67
C CYS A 68 30.72 -6.56 14.11
N PRO A 69 30.27 -7.35 15.11
CA PRO A 69 30.87 -7.36 16.44
C PRO A 69 32.35 -7.73 16.38
#